data_AF-A0A6N7I2E7-F1
#
_entry.id   AF-A0A6N7I2E7-F1
#
_cell.length_a   1.000
_cell.length_b   1.000
_cell.length_c   1.000
_cell.angle_alpha   90.00
_cell.angle_beta   90.00
_cell.angle_gamma   90.00
#
_symmetry.space_group_name_H-M   'P 1'
#
loop_
_entity.id
_entity.type
_entity.pdbx_description
1 polymer ?
#
loop_
_entity_poly.entity_id
_entity_poly.type
_entity_poly.pdbx_seq_one_letter_code
_entity_poly.pdbx_strand_id
1 'polypeptide(L)'
;MNERRLPRGWPGLSGVGASFALSEYFGGAMETPEQLTHFRDQYNAWERDVIRTYGWAIQYVLGDEDGPPFAYTVGLSGFDHPELIAFGLGQQNSAALLNDLGERVRAGETLRHGQLVSFAGWAHHAVLVTVPDSSEHLLGANAAYRSTGGPAIPALQAVYNDVGGRFPWHDGYTIPSEIQPVLGSVPSG
;
A
#
# COMPACT_ATOMS: atom_id res chain seq x y z
N MET A 1 -30.69 24.72 8.03
CA MET A 1 -30.33 25.45 6.80
C MET A 1 -28.93 26.00 6.98
N ASN A 2 -27.91 25.22 6.59
CA ASN A 2 -26.57 25.76 6.33
C ASN A 2 -25.90 24.82 5.34
N GLU A 3 -26.17 25.06 4.06
CA GLU A 3 -25.53 24.38 2.93
C GLU A 3 -24.08 24.84 2.86
N ARG A 4 -23.14 24.03 3.34
CA ARG A 4 -21.74 24.19 2.97
C ARG A 4 -21.50 23.43 1.67
N ARG A 5 -21.66 24.16 0.56
CA ARG A 5 -21.13 23.75 -0.76
C ARG A 5 -19.63 23.47 -0.62
N LEU A 6 -19.19 22.37 -1.24
CA LEU A 6 -17.78 22.08 -1.46
C LEU A 6 -17.12 23.24 -2.23
N PRO A 7 -15.89 23.67 -1.88
CA PRO A 7 -15.18 24.64 -2.68
C PRO A 7 -14.79 24.02 -4.04
N ARG A 8 -15.02 24.78 -5.12
CA ARG A 8 -14.48 24.47 -6.45
C ARG A 8 -12.99 24.76 -6.45
N GLY A 9 -12.19 23.80 -6.92
CA GLY A 9 -10.74 23.96 -7.09
C GLY A 9 -9.95 23.38 -5.93
N TRP A 10 -9.79 22.06 -5.90
CA TRP A 10 -8.78 21.42 -5.07
C TRP A 10 -7.45 21.45 -5.84
N PRO A 11 -6.37 22.04 -5.30
CA PRO A 11 -5.09 22.15 -6.01
C PRO A 11 -4.39 20.78 -6.03
N GLY A 12 -3.70 20.51 -7.14
CA GLY A 12 -3.18 19.20 -7.51
C GLY A 12 -2.24 18.56 -6.49
N LEU A 13 -2.37 17.24 -6.37
CA LEU A 13 -1.31 16.32 -6.05
C LEU A 13 -1.37 15.19 -7.07
N SER A 14 -0.48 15.27 -8.05
CA SER A 14 -0.09 14.14 -8.88
C SER A 14 0.54 13.08 -7.98
N GLY A 15 -0.22 12.02 -7.68
CA GLY A 15 0.24 10.91 -6.85
C GLY A 15 0.40 11.26 -5.36
N VAL A 16 0.31 10.25 -4.51
CA VAL A 16 0.50 10.30 -3.05
C VAL A 16 -0.70 10.84 -2.26
N GLY A 17 -1.41 9.91 -1.59
CA GLY A 17 -1.93 10.19 -0.25
C GLY A 17 -3.45 10.25 -0.06
N ALA A 18 -4.18 9.16 -0.32
CA ALA A 18 -5.55 9.00 0.18
C ALA A 18 -5.64 8.92 1.72
N SER A 19 -4.56 8.48 2.36
CA SER A 19 -4.56 8.12 3.78
C SER A 19 -4.48 9.32 4.72
N PHE A 20 -3.83 10.41 4.30
CA PHE A 20 -3.70 11.61 5.14
C PHE A 20 -5.03 12.34 5.32
N ALA A 21 -5.98 12.16 4.40
CA ALA A 21 -7.29 12.80 4.46
C ALA A 21 -8.25 12.20 5.51
N LEU A 22 -7.89 11.07 6.13
CA LEU A 22 -8.80 10.37 7.06
C LEU A 22 -8.67 10.78 8.53
N SER A 23 -7.54 11.34 8.95
CA SER A 23 -7.35 11.82 10.34
C SER A 23 -7.36 13.34 10.42
N GLU A 24 -6.73 14.06 9.48
CA GLU A 24 -6.67 15.53 9.49
C GLU A 24 -7.97 16.19 9.02
N TYR A 25 -8.80 15.52 8.21
CA TYR A 25 -10.15 16.01 7.85
C TYR A 25 -11.21 15.68 8.92
N PHE A 26 -10.88 14.78 9.85
CA PHE A 26 -11.81 14.20 10.85
C PHE A 26 -11.41 14.50 12.29
N GLY A 27 -11.06 15.77 12.57
CA GLY A 27 -11.09 16.32 13.93
C GLY A 27 -12.49 16.38 14.57
N GLY A 28 -13.47 15.63 14.05
CA GLY A 28 -14.82 15.48 14.58
C GLY A 28 -15.40 14.16 14.05
N ALA A 29 -15.85 13.30 14.97
CA ALA A 29 -16.33 11.96 14.71
C ALA A 29 -17.35 11.90 13.55
N MET A 30 -17.29 10.86 12.73
CA MET A 30 -18.45 10.46 11.93
C MET A 30 -19.56 10.07 12.91
N GLU A 31 -20.61 10.88 13.02
CA GLU A 31 -21.63 10.77 14.07
C GLU A 31 -22.75 9.77 13.71
N THR A 32 -22.92 9.43 12.43
CA THR A 32 -24.02 8.56 11.96
C THR A 32 -23.60 7.48 10.94
N PRO A 33 -24.33 6.34 10.88
CA PRO A 33 -24.13 5.32 9.85
C PRO A 33 -24.23 5.84 8.42
N GLU A 34 -25.10 6.82 8.17
CA GLU A 34 -25.27 7.43 6.84
C GLU A 34 -24.04 8.22 6.41
N GLN A 35 -23.39 8.94 7.34
CA GLN A 35 -22.15 9.67 7.06
C GLN A 35 -21.00 8.70 6.72
N LEU A 36 -20.92 7.58 7.45
CA LEU A 36 -19.97 6.50 7.17
C LEU A 36 -20.19 5.88 5.79
N THR A 37 -21.44 5.56 5.44
CA THR A 37 -21.79 5.02 4.11
C THR A 37 -21.43 6.00 3.01
N HIS A 38 -21.82 7.27 3.15
CA HIS A 38 -21.54 8.29 2.15
C HIS A 38 -20.03 8.50 1.95
N PHE A 39 -19.27 8.56 3.05
CA PHE A 39 -17.81 8.66 3.00
C PHE A 39 -17.20 7.46 2.28
N ARG A 40 -17.62 6.24 2.62
CA ARG A 40 -17.12 5.02 1.99
C ARG A 40 -17.41 5.01 0.48
N ASP A 41 -18.60 5.45 0.07
CA ASP A 41 -18.96 5.52 -1.34
C ASP A 41 -18.10 6.54 -2.10
N GLN A 42 -17.86 7.71 -1.50
CA GLN A 42 -16.97 8.73 -2.07
C GLN A 42 -15.53 8.23 -2.19
N TYR A 43 -15.00 7.60 -1.14
CA TYR A 43 -13.67 7.03 -1.13
C TYR A 43 -13.52 5.95 -2.21
N ASN A 44 -14.47 5.02 -2.27
CA ASN A 44 -14.47 3.96 -3.29
C ASN A 44 -14.58 4.53 -4.71
N ALA A 45 -15.36 5.60 -4.91
CA ALA A 45 -15.46 6.26 -6.20
C ALA A 45 -14.15 6.93 -6.62
N TRP A 46 -13.49 7.61 -5.67
CA TRP A 46 -12.18 8.20 -5.88
C TRP A 46 -11.12 7.13 -6.19
N GLU A 47 -11.08 6.04 -5.44
CA GLU A 47 -10.12 4.94 -5.66
C GLU A 47 -10.29 4.33 -7.05
N ARG A 48 -11.53 4.05 -7.47
CA ARG A 48 -11.82 3.59 -8.82
C ARG A 48 -11.37 4.57 -9.89
N ASP A 49 -11.52 5.88 -9.65
CA ASP A 49 -11.09 6.91 -10.58
C ASP A 49 -9.56 6.97 -10.73
N VAL A 50 -8.85 6.83 -9.61
CA VAL A 50 -7.40 6.74 -9.56
C VAL A 50 -6.92 5.50 -10.30
N ILE A 51 -7.49 4.33 -10.02
CA ILE A 51 -7.15 3.07 -10.71
C ILE A 51 -7.42 3.19 -12.21
N ARG A 52 -8.55 3.75 -12.62
CA ARG A 52 -8.88 3.95 -14.04
C ARG A 52 -7.90 4.89 -14.74
N THR A 53 -7.40 5.90 -14.04
CA THR A 53 -6.54 6.94 -14.61
C THR A 53 -5.06 6.53 -14.62
N TYR A 54 -4.60 5.87 -13.56
CA TYR A 54 -3.19 5.57 -13.30
C TYR A 54 -2.89 4.07 -13.20
N GLY A 55 -3.87 3.18 -13.34
CA GLY A 55 -3.70 1.73 -13.25
C GLY A 55 -3.80 1.15 -11.83
N TRP A 56 -3.30 1.85 -10.81
CA TRP A 56 -3.43 1.44 -9.40
C TRP A 56 -3.57 2.65 -8.48
N ALA A 57 -4.15 2.44 -7.30
CA ALA A 57 -4.08 3.33 -6.17
C ALA A 57 -3.06 2.82 -5.14
N ILE A 58 -2.62 3.71 -4.25
CA ILE A 58 -1.80 3.33 -3.08
C ILE A 58 -2.57 3.72 -1.82
N GLN A 59 -2.85 2.73 -0.98
CA GLN A 59 -3.38 2.94 0.35
C GLN A 59 -2.22 2.94 1.35
N TYR A 60 -2.23 3.90 2.26
CA TYR A 60 -1.30 3.96 3.38
C TYR A 60 -2.11 3.76 4.67
N VAL A 61 -1.58 2.99 5.59
CA VAL A 61 -2.19 2.69 6.89
C VAL A 61 -1.22 3.21 7.93
N LEU A 62 -1.71 4.11 8.80
CA LEU A 62 -0.93 4.64 9.91
C LEU A 62 -0.66 3.51 10.89
N GLY A 63 0.55 3.49 11.46
CA GLY A 63 0.88 2.57 12.55
C GLY A 63 0.26 3.06 13.86
N ASP A 64 -0.01 2.11 14.73
CA ASP A 64 -0.59 2.30 16.06
C ASP A 64 0.01 1.28 17.06
N GLU A 65 -0.71 1.01 18.15
CA GLU A 65 -0.27 0.05 19.17
C GLU A 65 -0.25 -1.40 18.66
N ASP A 66 -1.02 -1.71 17.62
CA ASP A 66 -1.18 -3.07 17.08
C ASP A 66 -0.20 -3.37 15.94
N GLY A 67 0.42 -2.35 15.34
CA GLY A 67 1.43 -2.57 14.31
C GLY A 67 2.08 -1.33 13.70
N PRO A 68 3.18 -1.52 12.95
CA PRO A 68 3.86 -0.44 12.25
C PRO A 68 3.02 0.09 11.07
N PRO A 69 3.30 1.31 10.58
CA PRO A 69 2.66 1.79 9.37
C PRO A 69 3.02 0.91 8.17
N PHE A 70 2.10 0.80 7.23
CA PHE A 70 2.34 0.11 5.97
C PHE A 70 1.61 0.77 4.81
N ALA A 71 2.00 0.43 3.59
CA ALA A 71 1.30 0.85 2.40
C ALA A 71 1.16 -0.32 1.44
N TYR A 72 0.10 -0.32 0.65
CA TYR A 72 -0.15 -1.34 -0.35
C TYR A 72 -0.81 -0.79 -1.61
N THR A 73 -0.65 -1.52 -2.71
CA THR A 73 -1.32 -1.20 -3.97
C THR A 73 -2.74 -1.75 -4.03
N VAL A 74 -3.60 -1.06 -4.77
CA VAL A 74 -4.93 -1.54 -5.17
C VAL A 74 -5.02 -1.38 -6.68
N GLY A 75 -5.03 -2.48 -7.43
CA GLY A 75 -5.24 -2.46 -8.88
C GLY A 75 -4.19 -3.18 -9.71
N LEU A 76 -3.07 -3.63 -9.12
CA LEU A 76 -2.10 -4.46 -9.85
C LEU A 76 -2.69 -5.81 -10.25
N SER A 77 -3.75 -6.26 -9.56
CA SER A 77 -4.58 -7.38 -9.97
C SER A 77 -5.12 -7.24 -11.39
N GLY A 78 -5.38 -6.03 -11.87
CA GLY A 78 -5.80 -5.76 -13.25
C GLY A 78 -4.70 -5.94 -14.30
N PHE A 79 -3.45 -6.12 -13.87
CA PHE A 79 -2.28 -6.45 -14.69
C PHE A 79 -1.88 -7.93 -14.55
N ASP A 80 -2.78 -8.77 -14.04
CA ASP A 80 -2.51 -10.18 -13.70
C ASP A 80 -1.30 -10.34 -12.75
N HIS A 81 -1.11 -9.37 -11.85
CA HIS A 81 0.02 -9.30 -10.93
C HIS A 81 -0.46 -9.27 -9.46
N PRO A 82 0.25 -9.92 -8.51
CA PRO A 82 -0.02 -9.78 -7.09
C PRO A 82 0.01 -8.30 -6.64
N GLU A 83 -0.81 -7.95 -5.66
CA GLU A 83 -0.66 -6.62 -5.04
C GLU A 83 0.66 -6.53 -4.25
N LEU A 84 1.16 -5.31 -4.06
CA LEU A 84 2.42 -5.07 -3.38
C LEU A 84 2.15 -4.41 -2.02
N ILE A 85 2.91 -4.79 -1.00
CA ILE A 85 2.87 -4.18 0.35
C ILE A 85 4.29 -3.85 0.86
N ALA A 86 4.44 -2.75 1.58
CA ALA A 86 5.69 -2.36 2.25
C ALA A 86 5.40 -1.80 3.66
N PHE A 87 6.21 -2.18 4.64
CA PHE A 87 6.08 -1.78 6.05
C PHE A 87 7.13 -0.75 6.46
N GLY A 88 6.89 -0.01 7.53
CA GLY A 88 7.91 0.77 8.24
C GLY A 88 8.44 2.01 7.50
N LEU A 89 7.86 2.35 6.35
CA LEU A 89 8.19 3.55 5.59
C LEU A 89 7.13 4.65 5.81
N GLY A 90 7.57 5.90 5.75
CA GLY A 90 6.66 7.05 5.68
C GLY A 90 5.90 7.07 4.35
N GLN A 91 4.70 7.66 4.34
CA GLN A 91 3.78 7.67 3.19
C GLN A 91 4.44 7.99 1.84
N GLN A 92 5.29 9.02 1.78
CA GLN A 92 5.97 9.42 0.54
C GLN A 92 6.95 8.35 0.05
N ASN A 93 7.73 7.76 0.95
CA ASN A 93 8.70 6.71 0.62
C ASN A 93 8.01 5.42 0.21
N SER A 94 6.93 5.03 0.90
CA SER A 94 6.14 3.87 0.51
C SER A 94 5.51 4.08 -0.87
N ALA A 95 4.98 5.28 -1.14
CA ALA A 95 4.40 5.59 -2.44
C ALA A 95 5.44 5.57 -3.56
N ALA A 96 6.63 6.13 -3.33
CA ALA A 96 7.72 6.11 -4.31
C ALA A 96 8.16 4.66 -4.63
N LEU A 97 8.38 3.84 -3.60
CA LEU A 97 8.74 2.43 -3.75
C LEU A 97 7.69 1.67 -4.54
N LEU A 98 6.42 1.73 -4.11
CA LEU A 98 5.34 0.95 -4.73
C LEU A 98 5.01 1.44 -6.15
N ASN A 99 5.13 2.74 -6.42
CA ASN A 99 4.96 3.25 -7.79
C ASN A 99 6.08 2.76 -8.71
N ASP A 100 7.34 2.77 -8.27
CA ASP A 100 8.44 2.24 -9.10
C ASP A 100 8.21 0.76 -9.45
N LEU A 101 7.81 -0.05 -8.48
CA LEU A 101 7.48 -1.46 -8.74
C LEU A 101 6.23 -1.60 -9.62
N GLY A 102 5.20 -0.78 -9.41
CA GLY A 102 4.01 -0.76 -10.26
C GLY A 102 4.34 -0.39 -11.72
N GLU A 103 5.25 0.57 -11.95
CA GLU A 103 5.69 0.95 -13.29
C GLU A 103 6.42 -0.20 -14.01
N ARG A 104 7.21 -1.00 -13.27
CA ARG A 104 7.82 -2.21 -13.81
C ARG A 104 6.78 -3.25 -14.23
N VAL A 105 5.78 -3.46 -13.38
CA VAL A 105 4.65 -4.35 -13.69
C VAL A 105 3.92 -3.87 -14.93
N ARG A 106 3.65 -2.56 -15.04
CA ARG A 106 3.05 -1.96 -16.25
C ARG A 106 3.92 -2.16 -17.49
N ALA A 107 5.25 -2.11 -17.34
CA ALA A 107 6.20 -2.38 -18.42
C ALA A 107 6.30 -3.87 -18.79
N GLY A 108 5.58 -4.76 -18.11
CA GLY A 108 5.50 -6.19 -18.39
C GLY A 108 6.39 -7.06 -17.50
N GLU A 109 7.04 -6.49 -16.47
CA GLU A 109 7.80 -7.28 -15.51
C GLU A 109 6.85 -8.05 -14.59
N THR A 110 7.09 -9.36 -14.43
CA THR A 110 6.43 -10.14 -13.37
C THR A 110 7.35 -10.23 -12.17
N LEU A 111 7.02 -9.51 -11.09
CA LEU A 111 7.78 -9.59 -9.83
C LEU A 111 7.49 -10.93 -9.14
N ARG A 112 8.52 -11.53 -8.53
CA ARG A 112 8.43 -12.87 -7.94
C ARG A 112 9.08 -12.95 -6.57
N HIS A 113 8.63 -13.92 -5.78
CA HIS A 113 9.29 -14.30 -4.54
C HIS A 113 10.82 -14.46 -4.71
N GLY A 114 11.58 -13.92 -3.78
CA GLY A 114 13.05 -13.98 -3.77
C GLY A 114 13.74 -13.01 -4.72
N GLN A 115 13.00 -12.28 -5.56
CA GLN A 115 13.61 -11.33 -6.47
C GLN A 115 14.20 -10.15 -5.70
N LEU A 116 15.48 -9.85 -5.98
CA LEU A 116 16.14 -8.63 -5.53
C LEU A 116 15.86 -7.49 -6.53
N VAL A 117 15.39 -6.36 -6.03
CA VAL A 117 15.14 -5.14 -6.82
C VAL A 117 15.96 -3.97 -6.30
N SER A 118 16.57 -3.24 -7.22
CA SER A 118 17.27 -1.98 -6.97
C SER A 118 16.43 -0.82 -7.49
N PHE A 119 16.58 0.37 -6.91
CA PHE A 119 15.78 1.55 -7.25
C PHE A 119 16.67 2.70 -7.73
N ALA A 120 16.25 3.40 -8.78
CA ALA A 120 16.98 4.57 -9.24
C ALA A 120 16.89 5.69 -8.21
N GLY A 121 18.03 6.16 -7.70
CA GLY A 121 18.07 7.26 -6.73
C GLY A 121 17.78 6.87 -5.28
N TRP A 122 17.61 5.57 -4.98
CA TRP A 122 17.50 5.07 -3.61
C TRP A 122 18.57 4.00 -3.37
N ALA A 123 19.42 4.21 -2.36
CA ALA A 123 20.55 3.32 -2.08
C ALA A 123 20.13 1.93 -1.57
N HIS A 124 18.86 1.81 -1.15
CA HIS A 124 18.31 0.58 -0.63
C HIS A 124 17.88 -0.36 -1.77
N HIS A 125 17.89 -1.64 -1.46
CA HIS A 125 17.32 -2.69 -2.27
C HIS A 125 16.12 -3.27 -1.55
N ALA A 126 15.19 -3.87 -2.29
CA ALA A 126 14.14 -4.70 -1.71
C ALA A 126 14.22 -6.14 -2.21
N VAL A 127 13.80 -7.08 -1.36
CA VAL A 127 13.56 -8.46 -1.75
C VAL A 127 12.06 -8.71 -1.65
N LEU A 128 11.50 -9.31 -2.70
CA LEU A 128 10.08 -9.60 -2.78
C LEU A 128 9.78 -10.90 -2.02
N VAL A 129 8.83 -10.86 -1.08
CA VAL A 129 8.43 -12.01 -0.26
C VAL A 129 6.95 -12.28 -0.46
N THR A 130 6.58 -13.52 -0.75
CA THR A 130 5.17 -13.92 -0.88
C THR A 130 4.46 -13.73 0.44
N VAL A 131 3.31 -13.05 0.41
CA VAL A 131 2.42 -12.93 1.56
C VAL A 131 1.47 -14.14 1.56
N PRO A 132 1.51 -15.01 2.58
CA PRO A 132 0.66 -16.22 2.61
C PRO A 132 -0.82 -15.91 2.71
N ASP A 133 -1.18 -14.86 3.46
CA ASP A 133 -2.55 -14.36 3.57
C ASP A 133 -2.56 -12.83 3.65
N SER A 134 -3.23 -12.19 2.69
CA SER A 134 -3.36 -10.74 2.61
C SER A 134 -4.63 -10.20 3.27
N SER A 135 -5.48 -11.07 3.82
CA SER A 135 -6.82 -10.74 4.32
C SER A 135 -6.84 -9.63 5.36
N GLU A 136 -5.89 -9.65 6.31
CA GLU A 136 -5.81 -8.67 7.40
C GLU A 136 -5.13 -7.35 7.01
N HIS A 137 -4.38 -7.33 5.91
CA HIS A 137 -3.56 -6.17 5.53
C HIS A 137 -4.14 -5.40 4.34
N LEU A 138 -4.56 -6.11 3.28
CA LEU A 138 -4.97 -5.52 2.02
C LEU A 138 -6.50 -5.42 1.93
N LEU A 139 -7.13 -4.76 2.89
CA LEU A 139 -8.59 -4.70 3.00
C LEU A 139 -9.24 -4.09 1.75
N GLY A 140 -8.72 -2.97 1.24
CA GLY A 140 -9.25 -2.30 0.06
C GLY A 140 -9.11 -3.15 -1.21
N ALA A 141 -7.95 -3.76 -1.42
CA ALA A 141 -7.71 -4.60 -2.59
C ALA A 141 -8.50 -5.89 -2.54
N ASN A 142 -8.62 -6.53 -1.37
CA ASN A 142 -9.50 -7.69 -1.20
C ASN A 142 -10.97 -7.30 -1.45
N ALA A 143 -11.43 -6.14 -0.98
CA ALA A 143 -12.79 -5.68 -1.25
C ALA A 143 -13.03 -5.43 -2.76
N ALA A 144 -12.02 -5.00 -3.50
CA ALA A 144 -12.12 -4.68 -4.92
C ALA A 144 -11.98 -5.89 -5.86
N TYR A 145 -11.07 -6.83 -5.56
CA TYR A 145 -10.64 -7.87 -6.50
C TYR A 145 -10.86 -9.30 -6.02
N ARG A 146 -11.16 -9.53 -4.72
CA ARG A 146 -11.42 -10.88 -4.21
C ARG A 146 -12.74 -11.42 -4.76
N SER A 147 -12.74 -12.65 -5.27
CA SER A 147 -13.98 -13.33 -5.65
C SER A 147 -14.79 -13.69 -4.39
N THR A 148 -16.12 -13.61 -4.49
CA THR A 148 -17.01 -13.97 -3.39
C THR A 148 -16.76 -15.41 -2.93
N GLY A 149 -16.35 -15.58 -1.67
CA GLY A 149 -15.99 -16.89 -1.10
C GLY A 149 -14.63 -17.45 -1.54
N GLY A 150 -13.86 -16.72 -2.35
CA GLY A 150 -12.52 -17.10 -2.76
C GLY A 150 -11.45 -16.85 -1.69
N PRO A 151 -10.20 -17.31 -1.90
CA PRO A 151 -9.07 -16.98 -1.04
C PRO A 151 -8.77 -15.48 -1.08
N ALA A 152 -7.96 -14.98 -0.13
CA ALA A 152 -7.44 -13.62 -0.21
C ALA A 152 -6.63 -13.43 -1.51
N ILE A 153 -6.59 -12.20 -2.02
CA ILE A 153 -5.86 -11.90 -3.24
C ILE A 153 -4.35 -12.14 -3.05
N PRO A 154 -3.63 -12.59 -4.09
CA PRO A 154 -2.18 -12.75 -4.02
C PRO A 154 -1.48 -11.42 -3.71
N ALA A 155 -0.45 -11.47 -2.87
CA ALA A 155 0.38 -10.30 -2.59
C ALA A 155 1.86 -10.65 -2.43
N LEU A 156 2.72 -9.67 -2.74
CA LEU A 156 4.15 -9.68 -2.45
C LEU A 156 4.49 -8.52 -1.53
N GLN A 157 5.23 -8.80 -0.47
CA GLN A 157 5.85 -7.79 0.37
C GLN A 157 7.19 -7.38 -0.25
N ALA A 158 7.40 -6.07 -0.42
CA ALA A 158 8.71 -5.51 -0.71
C ALA A 158 9.44 -5.25 0.62
N VAL A 159 10.36 -6.15 0.98
CA VAL A 159 11.18 -6.03 2.19
C VAL A 159 12.46 -5.29 1.86
N TYR A 160 12.65 -4.07 2.37
CA TYR A 160 13.84 -3.27 2.08
C TYR A 160 14.98 -3.54 3.08
N ASN A 161 16.23 -3.36 2.62
CA ASN A 161 17.41 -3.51 3.46
C ASN A 161 17.67 -2.28 4.34
N ASP A 162 18.45 -2.44 5.41
CA ASP A 162 18.92 -1.32 6.21
C ASP A 162 20.03 -0.52 5.51
N VAL A 163 20.49 0.55 6.16
CA VAL A 163 21.59 1.41 5.64
C VAL A 163 22.91 0.66 5.45
N GLY A 164 23.09 -0.49 6.11
CA GLY A 164 24.25 -1.37 5.98
C GLY A 164 24.08 -2.45 4.91
N GLY A 165 23.00 -2.41 4.13
CA GLY A 165 22.75 -3.37 3.06
C GLY A 165 22.12 -4.69 3.51
N ARG A 166 21.71 -4.82 4.78
CA ARG A 166 21.23 -6.07 5.37
C ARG A 166 19.71 -6.15 5.37
N PHE A 167 19.16 -7.34 5.14
CA PHE A 167 17.72 -7.60 5.26
C PHE A 167 17.38 -8.11 6.65
N PRO A 168 16.09 -8.15 7.05
CA PRO A 168 15.67 -8.60 8.39
C PRO A 168 16.21 -9.97 8.84
N TRP A 169 16.52 -10.85 7.89
CA TRP A 169 17.06 -12.18 8.13
C TRP A 169 18.60 -12.26 8.09
N HIS A 170 19.30 -11.14 7.90
CA HIS A 170 20.75 -11.09 7.94
C HIS A 170 21.25 -10.69 9.33
N ASP A 171 22.34 -11.32 9.77
CA ASP A 171 23.02 -10.96 11.01
C ASP A 171 23.46 -9.49 10.99
N GLY A 172 23.15 -8.77 12.08
CA GLY A 172 23.49 -7.35 12.24
C GLY A 172 22.54 -6.38 11.55
N TYR A 173 21.37 -6.82 11.09
CA TYR A 173 20.29 -5.92 10.66
C TYR A 173 19.92 -4.92 11.77
N THR A 174 19.77 -3.64 11.40
CA THR A 174 19.71 -2.53 12.36
C THR A 174 18.32 -1.95 12.59
N ILE A 175 17.34 -2.25 11.74
CA ILE A 175 15.96 -1.79 11.93
C ILE A 175 15.23 -2.80 12.82
N PRO A 176 14.47 -2.37 13.84
CA PRO A 176 13.71 -3.29 14.69
C PRO A 176 12.72 -4.14 13.88
N SER A 177 12.58 -5.42 14.25
CA SER A 177 11.68 -6.37 13.56
C SER A 177 10.22 -5.95 13.60
N GLU A 178 9.82 -5.19 14.62
CA GLU A 178 8.48 -4.68 14.82
C GLU A 178 8.14 -3.59 13.79
N ILE A 179 9.15 -2.90 13.23
CA ILE A 179 8.95 -1.84 12.24
C ILE A 179 8.79 -2.41 10.82
N GLN A 180 9.46 -3.52 10.53
CA GLN A 180 9.35 -4.22 9.25
C GLN A 180 9.17 -5.72 9.49
N PRO A 181 7.97 -6.16 9.91
CA PRO A 181 7.66 -7.58 10.01
C PRO A 181 7.74 -8.22 8.63
N VAL A 182 8.26 -9.44 8.53
CA VAL A 182 8.25 -10.23 7.29
C VAL A 182 7.06 -11.18 7.34
N LEU A 183 6.08 -10.98 6.47
CA LEU A 183 4.80 -11.70 6.50
C LEU A 183 4.89 -13.14 5.98
N GLY A 184 5.92 -13.47 5.23
CA GLY A 184 6.09 -14.75 4.58
C GLY A 184 7.40 -15.46 4.93
N SER A 185 7.63 -16.59 4.28
CA SER A 185 8.91 -17.29 4.39
C SER A 185 10.02 -16.45 3.79
N VAL A 186 11.14 -16.33 4.51
CA VAL A 186 12.36 -15.71 4.00
C VAL A 186 12.84 -16.50 2.78
N PRO A 187 13.22 -15.82 1.67
CA PRO A 187 13.78 -16.49 0.51
C PRO A 187 15.10 -17.19 0.89
N SER A 188 15.16 -18.49 0.66
CA SER A 188 16.42 -19.23 0.63
C SER A 188 17.21 -18.80 -0.61
N GLY A 189 18.41 -18.26 -0.40
CA GLY A 189 19.35 -17.91 -1.48
C GLY A 189 19.86 -19.10 -2.26
#